data_AF-A0A383CY76-F1
#
_entry.id   AF-A0A383CY76-F1
#
_cell.length_a   1.000
_cell.length_b   1.000
_cell.length_c   1.000
_cell.angle_alpha   90.00
_cell.angle_beta   90.00
_cell.angle_gamma   90.00
#
_symmetry.space_group_name_H-M   'P 1'
#
loop_
_entity.id
_entity.type
_entity.pdbx_description
1 polymer ?
#
loop_
_entity_poly.entity_id
_entity_poly.type
_entity_poly.pdbx_seq_one_letter_code
_entity_poly.pdbx_strand_id
1 'polypeptide(L)'
;MQIVTPCSRVVAVLGPTNTGKTHYAMERMLGHASGMIGFPLRLLARENYDRAKRLKGANAVALITGEEKIVPLGARYFLCTVESMPIDRRVA
;
A
#
# COMPACT_ATOMS: atom_id res chain seq x y z
N MET A 1 -2.59 14.29 19.89
CA MET A 1 -1.80 15.41 19.36
C MET A 1 -1.67 15.23 17.86
N GLN A 2 -2.36 16.05 17.06
CA GLN A 2 -2.27 16.00 15.59
C GLN A 2 -1.40 17.16 15.12
N ILE A 3 -0.31 16.86 14.43
CA ILE A 3 0.52 17.86 13.76
C ILE A 3 -0.07 18.01 12.35
N VAL A 4 -0.43 19.24 11.96
CA VAL A 4 -0.96 19.55 10.63
C VAL A 4 0.08 20.39 9.88
N THR A 5 0.73 19.80 8.89
CA THR A 5 1.59 20.50 7.92
C THR A 5 0.78 20.99 6.70
N PRO A 6 1.17 22.09 6.04
CA PRO A 6 0.39 22.71 4.95
C PRO A 6 0.45 21.97 3.61
N CYS A 7 1.08 20.80 3.57
CA CYS A 7 1.34 20.00 2.37
C CYS A 7 1.14 18.53 2.77
N SER A 8 0.29 17.82 2.02
CA SER A 8 -0.20 16.43 2.25
C SER A 8 -0.52 16.08 3.71
N ARG A 9 -1.81 15.94 4.03
CA ARG A 9 -2.27 15.56 5.38
C ARG A 9 -1.60 14.27 5.84
N VAL A 10 -0.65 14.37 6.78
CA VAL A 10 -0.02 13.21 7.41
C VAL A 10 -0.91 12.71 8.56
N VAL A 11 -1.18 11.41 8.59
CA VAL A 11 -1.96 10.77 9.66
C VAL A 11 -1.15 9.61 10.23
N ALA A 12 -0.81 9.70 11.51
CA ALA A 12 -0.20 8.60 12.25
C ALA A 12 -1.28 7.83 13.03
N VAL A 13 -1.46 6.55 12.72
CA VAL A 13 -2.34 5.63 13.46
C VAL A 13 -1.48 4.74 14.33
N LEU A 14 -1.52 4.94 15.66
CA LEU A 14 -0.63 4.28 16.62
C LEU A 14 -1.41 3.32 17.52
N GLY A 15 -0.76 2.23 17.91
CA GLY A 15 -1.32 1.23 18.83
C GLY A 15 -0.49 -0.07 18.83
N PRO A 16 -0.68 -0.95 19.84
CA PRO A 16 0.02 -2.24 19.95
C PRO A 16 -0.11 -3.11 18.71
N THR A 17 0.72 -4.15 18.54
CA THR A 17 0.55 -5.11 17.44
C THR A 17 -0.84 -5.76 17.46
N ASN A 18 -1.30 -6.23 16.30
CA ASN A 18 -2.61 -6.92 16.14
C ASN A 18 -3.87 -6.09 16.47
N THR A 19 -3.80 -4.76 16.45
CA THR A 19 -4.95 -3.85 16.65
C THR A 19 -5.56 -3.27 15.37
N GLY A 20 -5.43 -3.95 14.22
CA GLY A 20 -6.12 -3.56 12.98
C GLY A 20 -5.58 -2.32 12.24
N LYS A 21 -4.41 -1.78 12.61
CA LYS A 21 -3.82 -0.60 11.93
C LYS A 21 -3.59 -0.82 10.43
N THR A 22 -3.00 -1.96 10.06
CA THR A 22 -2.76 -2.31 8.65
C THR A 22 -4.07 -2.50 7.90
N HIS A 23 -5.09 -3.07 8.56
CA HIS A 23 -6.43 -3.21 8.00
C HIS A 23 -7.02 -1.85 7.64
N TYR A 24 -7.00 -0.90 8.59
CA TYR A 24 -7.46 0.46 8.38
C TYR A 24 -6.71 1.17 7.25
N ALA A 25 -5.38 1.05 7.21
CA ALA A 25 -4.56 1.64 6.15
C ALA A 25 -4.92 1.07 4.76
N MET A 26 -5.08 -0.24 4.67
CA MET A 26 -5.47 -0.93 3.44
C MET A 26 -6.88 -0.54 2.98
N GLU A 27 -7.87 -0.52 3.87
CA GLU A 27 -9.23 -0.09 3.51
C GLU A 27 -9.29 1.34 3.01
N ARG A 28 -8.61 2.25 3.72
CA ARG A 28 -8.49 3.65 3.29
C ARG A 28 -7.84 3.74 1.92
N MET A 29 -6.67 3.14 1.73
CA MET A 29 -5.95 3.17 0.45
C MET A 29 -6.80 2.61 -0.70
N LEU A 30 -7.45 1.46 -0.50
CA LEU A 30 -8.29 0.82 -1.51
C LEU A 30 -9.59 1.59 -1.78
N GLY A 31 -10.01 2.50 -0.90
CA GLY A 31 -11.10 3.44 -1.13
C GLY A 31 -10.77 4.58 -2.09
N HIS A 32 -9.48 4.88 -2.31
CA HIS A 32 -9.03 5.89 -3.26
C HIS A 32 -8.92 5.34 -4.70
N ALA A 33 -8.84 6.24 -5.69
CA ALA A 33 -8.73 5.87 -7.10
C ALA A 33 -7.41 5.15 -7.45
N SER A 34 -6.35 5.43 -6.69
CA SER A 34 -5.04 4.77 -6.75
C SER A 34 -4.35 4.91 -5.38
N GLY A 35 -3.29 4.14 -5.15
CA GLY A 35 -2.55 4.22 -3.89
C GLY A 35 -1.32 3.34 -3.87
N MET A 36 -0.44 3.59 -2.91
CA MET A 36 0.78 2.82 -2.71
C MET A 36 1.00 2.58 -1.23
N ILE A 37 1.43 1.38 -0.88
CA ILE A 37 1.73 0.98 0.50
C ILE A 37 3.04 0.18 0.55
N GLY A 38 3.90 0.55 1.49
CA GLY A 38 5.14 -0.15 1.80
C GLY A 38 4.97 -1.07 3.01
N PHE A 39 5.54 -2.27 2.93
CA PHE A 39 5.60 -3.25 4.01
C PHE A 39 7.05 -3.55 4.38
N PRO A 40 7.35 -3.81 5.68
CA PRO A 40 8.72 -4.09 6.12
C PRO A 40 9.19 -5.50 5.74
N LEU A 41 8.27 -6.40 5.36
CA LEU A 41 8.58 -7.79 5.05
C LEU A 41 7.90 -8.22 3.74
N ARG A 42 8.62 -9.00 2.95
CA ARG A 42 8.13 -9.58 1.69
C ARG A 42 6.84 -10.38 1.87
N LEU A 43 6.77 -11.20 2.93
CA LEU A 43 5.59 -12.01 3.23
C LEU A 43 4.34 -11.13 3.45
N LEU A 44 4.50 -10.01 4.16
CA LEU A 44 3.41 -9.06 4.41
C LEU A 44 2.97 -8.36 3.12
N ALA A 45 3.91 -7.99 2.26
CA ALA A 45 3.59 -7.43 0.94
C ALA A 45 2.80 -8.43 0.10
N ARG A 46 3.20 -9.71 0.11
CA ARG A 46 2.53 -10.77 -0.65
C ARG A 46 1.11 -11.05 -0.15
N GLU A 47 0.94 -11.23 1.17
CA GLU A 47 -0.37 -11.49 1.76
C GLU A 47 -1.37 -10.36 1.46
N ASN A 48 -0.92 -9.11 1.61
CA ASN A 48 -1.77 -7.95 1.33
C ASN A 48 -2.01 -7.76 -0.18
N TYR A 49 -1.06 -8.16 -1.03
CA TYR A 49 -1.25 -8.15 -2.48
C TYR A 49 -2.34 -9.12 -2.88
N ASP A 50 -2.32 -10.35 -2.35
CA ASP A 50 -3.35 -11.35 -2.63
C ASP A 50 -4.73 -10.88 -2.13
N ARG A 51 -4.78 -10.19 -0.98
CA ARG A 51 -6.01 -9.55 -0.49
C ARG A 51 -6.50 -8.45 -1.43
N ALA A 52 -5.64 -7.51 -1.83
CA ALA A 52 -6.01 -6.41 -2.72
C ALA A 52 -6.42 -6.93 -4.11
N LYS A 53 -5.70 -7.93 -4.64
CA LYS A 53 -5.98 -8.61 -5.90
C LYS A 53 -7.38 -9.24 -5.90
N ARG A 54 -7.77 -9.91 -4.81
CA ARG A 54 -9.13 -10.46 -4.66
C ARG A 54 -10.22 -9.38 -4.68
N LEU A 55 -9.94 -8.20 -4.12
CA LEU A 55 -10.92 -7.12 -4.00
C LEU A 55 -11.02 -6.22 -5.24
N LYS A 56 -9.89 -5.97 -5.94
CA LYS A 56 -9.80 -5.00 -7.04
C LYS A 56 -9.56 -5.62 -8.41
N GLY A 57 -9.25 -6.93 -8.45
CA GLY A 57 -8.88 -7.65 -9.66
C GLY A 57 -7.39 -7.57 -9.96
N ALA A 58 -6.86 -8.62 -10.62
CA ALA A 58 -5.43 -8.78 -10.89
C ALA A 58 -4.84 -7.63 -11.71
N ASN A 59 -5.57 -7.09 -12.69
CA ASN A 59 -5.08 -6.03 -13.57
C ASN A 59 -4.89 -4.68 -12.86
N ALA A 60 -5.51 -4.48 -11.69
CA ALA A 60 -5.48 -3.22 -10.96
C ALA A 60 -4.39 -3.14 -9.89
N VAL A 61 -3.72 -4.25 -9.56
CA VAL A 61 -2.87 -4.37 -8.39
C VAL A 61 -1.48 -4.87 -8.79
N ALA A 62 -0.45 -4.16 -8.31
CA ALA A 62 0.95 -4.52 -8.49
C ALA A 62 1.57 -5.01 -7.17
N LEU A 63 2.52 -5.93 -7.29
CA LEU A 63 3.43 -6.35 -6.22
C LEU A 63 4.85 -5.98 -6.64
N ILE A 64 5.59 -5.25 -5.80
CA ILE A 64 6.99 -4.91 -6.06
C ILE A 64 7.82 -5.22 -4.82
N THR A 65 8.71 -6.19 -4.95
CA THR A 65 9.67 -6.59 -3.91
C THR A 65 11.06 -6.69 -4.53
N GLY A 66 12.08 -7.02 -3.73
CA GLY A 66 13.43 -7.26 -4.26
C GLY A 66 13.50 -8.48 -5.18
N GLU A 67 12.69 -9.50 -4.88
CA GLU A 67 12.74 -10.82 -5.50
C GLU A 67 11.62 -11.06 -6.52
N GLU A 68 10.48 -10.36 -6.37
CA GLU A 68 9.29 -10.53 -7.22
C GLU A 68 8.73 -9.18 -7.64
N LYS A 69 8.45 -9.03 -8.94
CA LYS A 69 7.83 -7.84 -9.52
C LYS A 69 6.70 -8.24 -10.46
N ILE A 70 5.47 -7.92 -10.06
CA ILE A 70 4.24 -8.10 -10.85
C ILE A 70 3.63 -6.72 -11.06
N VAL A 71 3.68 -6.21 -12.29
CA VAL A 71 3.16 -4.86 -12.61
C VAL A 71 2.31 -4.91 -13.88
N PRO A 72 0.99 -5.16 -13.75
CA PRO A 72 0.07 -5.06 -14.87
C PRO A 72 0.04 -3.64 -15.46
N LEU A 73 -0.27 -3.52 -16.76
CA LEU A 73 -0.39 -2.22 -17.44
C LEU A 73 -1.42 -1.29 -16.76
N GLY A 74 -2.50 -1.87 -16.21
CA GLY A 74 -3.57 -1.15 -15.51
C GLY A 74 -3.37 -0.94 -14.01
N ALA A 75 -2.17 -1.18 -13.46
CA ALA A 75 -1.95 -1.13 -12.03
C ALA A 75 -2.17 0.28 -11.44
N ARG A 76 -3.08 0.35 -10.48
CA ARG A 76 -3.42 1.56 -9.70
C ARG A 76 -3.04 1.44 -8.24
N TYR A 77 -2.98 0.21 -7.71
CA TYR A 77 -2.61 -0.07 -6.33
C TYR A 77 -1.27 -0.80 -6.28
N PHE A 78 -0.32 -0.23 -5.57
CA PHE A 78 1.05 -0.73 -5.50
C PHE A 78 1.34 -1.22 -4.09
N LEU A 79 1.60 -2.52 -3.96
CA LEU A 79 2.01 -3.13 -2.70
C LEU A 79 3.47 -3.48 -2.80
N CYS A 80 4.27 -2.86 -1.95
CA CYS A 80 5.72 -2.90 -2.07
C CYS A 80 6.39 -3.31 -0.77
N THR A 81 7.59 -3.89 -0.83
CA THR A 81 8.53 -3.68 0.28
C THR A 81 8.98 -2.22 0.28
N VAL A 82 9.25 -1.65 1.46
CA VAL A 82 9.57 -0.21 1.60
C VAL A 82 10.76 0.17 0.71
N GLU A 83 11.77 -0.69 0.66
CA GLU A 83 13.01 -0.54 -0.09
C GLU A 83 12.81 -0.60 -1.61
N SER A 84 11.70 -1.20 -2.07
CA SER A 84 11.37 -1.36 -3.49
C SER A 84 10.23 -0.43 -3.94
N MET A 85 9.81 0.49 -3.07
CA MET A 85 8.72 1.41 -3.32
C MET A 85 9.09 2.43 -4.41
N PRO A 86 8.30 2.57 -5.50
CA PRO A 86 8.62 3.52 -6.57
C PRO A 86 8.57 4.98 -6.09
N ILE A 87 9.69 5.71 -6.24
CA ILE A 87 9.81 7.11 -5.82
C ILE A 87 9.27 8.12 -6.84
N ASP A 88 9.37 7.80 -8.13
CA ASP A 88 8.95 8.71 -9.21
C ASP A 88 7.48 8.53 -9.61
N ARG A 89 6.78 7.58 -8.98
CA ARG A 89 5.38 7.29 -9.30
C ARG A 89 4.43 8.06 -8.38
N ARG A 90 3.69 9.00 -8.96
CA ARG A 90 2.59 9.66 -8.27
C ARG A 90 1.36 8.76 -8.19
N VAL A 91 0.71 8.77 -7.04
CA VAL A 91 -0.63 8.21 -6.80
C VAL A 91 -1.55 9.33 -6.31
N ALA A 92 -2.85 9.13 -6.42
CA ALA A 92 -3.89 10.09 -6.06
C ALA A 92 -3.97 10.34 -4.55
#